data_AF-W9HAF7-F1
#
_entry.id   AF-W9HAF7-F1
#
_cell.length_a   1.000
_cell.length_b   1.000
_cell.length_c   1.000
_cell.angle_alpha   90.00
_cell.angle_beta   90.00
_cell.angle_gamma   90.00
#
_symmetry.space_group_name_H-M   'P 1'
#
loop_
_entity.id
_entity.type
_entity.pdbx_description
1 polymer ?
#
loop_
_entity_poly.entity_id
_entity_poly.type
_entity_poly.pdbx_seq_one_letter_code
_entity_poly.pdbx_strand_id
1 'polypeptide(L)'
;MSDSWHDEPGIHLPERVRDELERHLPAAIETARLELEPGDPREVLASLTALASRRGFEMPAGIGLDLDIEIMSEWPRDLFVKAFRAIWESFRYRRMPEVADFRAHIETDLTERHARLARLEGVRLRMETIRLRERWDTDSRERRRQTAAAGSPQQKSKSAPSSA
;
A
#
# COMPACT_ATOMS: atom_id res chain seq x y z
N MET A 1 29.95 8.01 -20.55
CA MET A 1 29.83 7.13 -19.38
C MET A 1 28.48 6.46 -19.47
N SER A 2 28.47 5.18 -19.81
CA SER A 2 27.27 4.38 -20.02
C SER A 2 26.96 3.71 -18.69
N ASP A 3 26.13 4.35 -17.87
CA ASP A 3 25.64 3.71 -16.65
C ASP A 3 24.81 2.50 -17.06
N SER A 4 25.36 1.33 -16.78
CA SER A 4 24.75 0.03 -17.00
C SER A 4 23.64 -0.14 -15.98
N TRP A 5 22.40 0.16 -16.36
CA TRP A 5 21.16 -0.10 -15.60
C TRP A 5 20.82 -1.61 -15.46
N HIS A 6 21.84 -2.47 -15.48
CA HIS A 6 21.68 -3.92 -15.43
C HIS A 6 21.72 -4.51 -14.01
N ASP A 7 22.15 -3.74 -13.01
CA ASP A 7 22.38 -4.24 -11.64
C ASP A 7 21.25 -3.92 -10.65
N GLU A 8 20.02 -3.67 -11.10
CA GLU A 8 18.86 -3.66 -10.20
C GLU A 8 18.43 -5.11 -9.88
N PRO A 9 18.49 -5.58 -8.61
CA PRO A 9 18.23 -6.99 -8.25
C PRO A 9 16.77 -7.46 -8.37
N GLY A 10 15.94 -6.79 -9.18
CA GLY A 10 14.52 -7.09 -9.37
C GLY A 10 14.13 -7.52 -10.79
N ILE A 11 15.09 -7.59 -11.73
CA ILE A 11 14.78 -7.54 -13.16
C ILE A 11 14.20 -8.84 -13.74
N HIS A 12 14.29 -9.99 -13.06
CA HIS A 12 13.70 -11.24 -13.57
C HIS A 12 13.01 -12.05 -12.47
N LEU A 13 11.80 -11.63 -12.09
CA LEU A 13 10.88 -12.54 -11.42
C LEU A 13 10.46 -13.63 -12.42
N PRO A 14 10.47 -14.92 -12.04
CA PRO A 14 9.95 -15.99 -12.89
C PRO A 14 8.51 -15.70 -13.30
N GLU A 15 8.15 -15.98 -14.55
CA GLU A 15 6.82 -15.65 -15.10
C GLU A 15 5.68 -16.22 -14.24
N ARG A 16 5.84 -17.44 -13.74
CA ARG A 16 4.88 -18.06 -12.82
C ARG A 16 4.66 -17.23 -11.55
N VAL A 17 5.72 -16.66 -10.97
CA VAL A 17 5.62 -15.82 -9.76
C VAL A 17 4.92 -14.51 -10.08
N ARG A 18 5.19 -13.95 -11.27
CA ARG A 18 4.49 -12.77 -11.76
C ARG A 18 3.00 -13.04 -11.92
N ASP A 19 2.61 -14.11 -12.60
CA ASP A 19 1.21 -14.48 -12.80
C ASP A 19 0.46 -14.67 -11.47
N GLU A 20 1.11 -15.33 -10.50
CA GLU A 20 0.56 -15.50 -9.16
C GLU A 20 0.38 -14.15 -8.45
N LEU A 21 1.38 -13.27 -8.49
CA LEU A 21 1.29 -11.93 -7.92
C LEU A 21 0.20 -11.09 -8.60
N GLU A 22 0.14 -11.05 -9.92
CA GLU A 22 -0.86 -10.29 -10.65
C GLU A 22 -2.30 -10.74 -10.34
N ARG A 23 -2.49 -12.04 -10.10
CA ARG A 23 -3.79 -12.60 -9.74
C ARG A 23 -4.22 -12.28 -8.32
N HIS A 24 -3.30 -12.35 -7.35
CA HIS A 24 -3.65 -12.32 -5.92
C HIS A 24 -3.38 -10.98 -5.23
N LEU A 25 -2.43 -10.18 -5.74
CA LEU A 25 -2.02 -8.93 -5.12
C LEU A 25 -3.16 -7.90 -5.01
N PRO A 26 -4.05 -7.70 -6.01
CA PRO A 26 -5.15 -6.75 -5.86
C PRO A 26 -6.06 -7.10 -4.68
N ALA A 27 -6.46 -8.36 -4.54
CA ALA A 27 -7.30 -8.80 -3.44
C ALA A 27 -6.60 -8.68 -2.07
N ALA A 28 -5.29 -8.93 -2.02
CA ALA A 28 -4.50 -8.76 -0.80
C ALA A 28 -4.42 -7.29 -0.37
N ILE A 29 -4.28 -6.36 -1.33
CA ILE A 29 -4.29 -4.91 -1.07
C ILE A 29 -5.66 -4.47 -0.55
N GLU A 30 -6.74 -4.88 -1.21
CA GLU A 30 -8.09 -4.53 -0.77
C GLU A 30 -8.38 -5.07 0.63
N THR A 31 -7.98 -6.32 0.93
CA THR A 31 -8.10 -6.87 2.28
C THR A 31 -7.31 -6.04 3.31
N ALA A 32 -6.08 -5.63 2.99
CA ALA A 32 -5.28 -4.79 3.87
C ALA A 32 -5.85 -3.38 4.06
N ARG A 33 -6.57 -2.84 3.07
CA ARG A 33 -7.30 -1.57 3.18
C ARG A 33 -8.53 -1.70 4.07
N LEU A 34 -9.32 -2.75 3.89
CA LEU A 34 -10.48 -3.04 4.73
C LEU A 34 -10.09 -3.21 6.20
N GLU A 35 -8.95 -3.85 6.49
CA GLU A 35 -8.43 -3.95 7.86
C GLU A 35 -7.99 -2.61 8.48
N LEU A 36 -7.86 -1.56 7.67
CA LEU A 36 -7.52 -0.21 8.08
C LEU A 36 -8.71 0.76 7.99
N GLU A 37 -9.91 0.28 7.65
CA GLU A 37 -11.09 1.14 7.58
C GLU A 37 -11.40 1.78 8.94
N PRO A 38 -11.64 3.10 8.98
CA PRO A 38 -12.00 3.80 10.21
C PRO A 38 -13.26 3.23 10.89
N GLY A 39 -13.29 3.34 12.21
CA GLY A 39 -14.45 2.99 13.04
C GLY A 39 -15.56 4.05 13.02
N ASP A 40 -16.60 3.82 13.83
CA ASP A 40 -17.72 4.76 13.97
C ASP A 40 -17.48 5.72 15.16
N PRO A 41 -17.45 7.06 14.94
CA PRO A 41 -17.39 8.05 16.00
C PRO A 41 -18.46 7.87 17.09
N ARG A 42 -19.65 7.39 16.72
CA ARG A 42 -20.75 7.15 17.67
C ARG A 42 -20.45 5.99 18.62
N GLU A 43 -19.76 4.96 18.14
CA GLU A 43 -19.30 3.84 18.97
C GLU A 43 -18.24 4.29 19.97
N VAL A 44 -17.33 5.17 19.55
CA VAL A 44 -16.32 5.78 20.42
C VAL A 44 -16.99 6.58 21.54
N LEU A 45 -17.87 7.53 21.20
CA LEU A 45 -18.58 8.35 22.17
C LEU A 45 -19.38 7.50 23.17
N ALA A 46 -20.12 6.49 22.68
CA ALA A 46 -20.90 5.60 23.53
C ALA A 46 -20.00 4.82 24.50
N SER A 47 -18.85 4.35 24.03
CA SER A 47 -17.89 3.59 24.83
C SER A 47 -17.23 4.45 25.91
N LEU A 48 -16.80 5.66 25.57
CA LEU A 48 -16.23 6.61 26.54
C LEU A 48 -17.27 7.02 27.59
N THR A 49 -18.50 7.28 27.17
CA THR A 49 -19.62 7.60 28.08
C THR A 49 -19.90 6.44 29.05
N ALA A 50 -19.89 5.20 28.55
CA ALA A 50 -20.08 4.01 29.38
C ALA A 50 -18.95 3.83 30.40
N LEU A 51 -17.70 4.07 29.98
CA LEU A 51 -16.54 4.01 30.86
C LEU A 51 -16.60 5.07 31.96
N ALA A 52 -16.87 6.33 31.59
CA ALA A 52 -16.99 7.44 32.52
C ALA A 52 -18.10 7.17 33.55
N SER A 53 -19.28 6.73 33.09
CA SER A 53 -20.41 6.40 33.95
C SER A 53 -20.08 5.29 34.95
N ARG A 54 -19.40 4.23 34.51
CA ARG A 54 -19.10 3.09 35.39
C ARG A 54 -17.99 3.38 36.40
N ARG A 55 -17.00 4.18 36.02
CA ARG A 55 -15.84 4.51 36.87
C ARG A 55 -16.04 5.81 37.68
N GLY A 56 -17.12 6.55 37.42
CA GLY A 56 -17.40 7.83 38.07
C GLY A 56 -16.46 8.94 37.62
N PHE A 57 -15.99 8.91 36.37
CA PHE A 57 -15.15 9.97 35.83
C PHE A 57 -16.01 11.11 35.29
N GLU A 58 -15.49 12.33 35.39
CA GLU A 58 -16.01 13.46 34.65
C GLU A 58 -15.64 13.30 33.17
N MET A 59 -16.64 13.43 32.30
CA MET A 59 -16.41 13.37 30.86
C MET A 59 -15.86 14.71 30.37
N PRO A 60 -14.77 14.72 29.58
CA PRO A 60 -14.38 15.89 28.81
C PRO A 60 -15.55 16.46 28.00
N ALA A 61 -15.55 17.78 27.79
CA ALA A 61 -16.59 18.47 27.03
C ALA A 61 -15.98 19.44 26.00
N GLY A 62 -16.77 19.76 24.97
CA GLY A 62 -16.33 20.61 23.87
C GLY A 62 -15.17 20.00 23.09
N ILE A 63 -14.25 20.85 22.64
CA ILE A 63 -13.22 20.48 21.66
C ILE A 63 -12.31 19.33 22.09
N GLY A 64 -12.07 19.15 23.39
CA GLY A 64 -11.25 18.03 23.87
C GLY A 64 -11.90 16.68 23.58
N LEU A 65 -13.21 16.57 23.84
CA LEU A 65 -13.98 15.37 23.53
C LEU A 65 -14.10 15.15 22.03
N ASP A 66 -14.32 16.21 21.26
CA ASP A 66 -14.45 16.12 19.81
C ASP A 66 -13.16 15.56 19.18
N LEU A 67 -11.99 16.04 19.62
CA LEU A 67 -10.69 15.55 19.17
C LEU A 67 -10.41 14.11 19.59
N ASP A 68 -10.75 13.74 20.83
CA ASP A 68 -10.62 12.36 21.29
C ASP A 68 -11.45 11.41 20.40
N ILE A 69 -12.69 11.78 20.10
CA ILE A 69 -13.58 10.99 19.24
C ILE A 69 -13.03 10.90 17.82
N GLU A 70 -12.61 12.04 17.25
CA GLU A 70 -12.04 12.11 15.90
C GLU A 70 -10.85 11.16 15.78
N ILE A 71 -9.85 11.31 16.64
CA ILE A 71 -8.61 10.51 16.59
C ILE A 71 -8.90 9.02 16.79
N MET A 72 -9.73 8.67 17.76
CA MET A 72 -10.03 7.26 18.05
C MET A 72 -10.91 6.61 16.97
N SER A 73 -11.71 7.40 16.26
CA SER A 73 -12.53 6.92 15.14
C SER A 73 -11.72 6.64 13.87
N GLU A 74 -10.53 7.24 13.72
CA GLU A 74 -9.60 6.89 12.64
C GLU A 74 -9.05 5.46 12.76
N TRP A 75 -9.15 4.85 13.95
CA TRP A 75 -8.65 3.50 14.16
C TRP A 75 -9.62 2.45 13.62
N PRO A 76 -9.10 1.31 13.14
CA PRO A 76 -9.94 0.16 12.82
C PRO A 76 -10.80 -0.25 14.00
N ARG A 77 -12.08 -0.48 13.73
CA ARG A 77 -13.07 -0.81 14.78
C ARG A 77 -12.60 -1.93 15.71
N ASP A 78 -12.01 -2.98 15.16
CA ASP A 78 -11.54 -4.12 15.93
C ASP A 78 -10.36 -3.76 16.85
N LEU A 79 -9.46 -2.87 16.41
CA LEU A 79 -8.38 -2.34 17.24
C LEU A 79 -8.92 -1.39 18.31
N PHE A 80 -9.87 -0.51 17.98
CA PHE A 80 -10.54 0.31 18.99
C PHE A 80 -11.16 -0.56 20.10
N VAL A 81 -11.91 -1.61 19.73
CA VAL A 81 -12.50 -2.55 20.69
C VAL A 81 -11.44 -3.26 21.53
N LYS A 82 -10.31 -3.66 20.92
CA LYS A 82 -9.16 -4.25 21.63
C LYS A 82 -8.59 -3.28 22.67
N ALA A 83 -8.31 -2.04 22.27
CA ALA A 83 -7.80 -1.00 23.16
C ALA A 83 -8.78 -0.71 24.31
N PHE A 84 -10.06 -0.55 23.98
CA PHE A 84 -11.10 -0.27 24.95
C PHE A 84 -11.24 -1.38 25.99
N ARG A 85 -11.20 -2.65 25.56
CA ARG A 85 -11.20 -3.79 26.48
C ARG A 85 -9.99 -3.77 27.42
N ALA A 86 -8.81 -3.50 26.89
CA ALA A 86 -7.60 -3.44 27.70
C ALA A 86 -7.71 -2.36 28.79
N ILE A 87 -8.22 -1.17 28.44
CA ILE A 87 -8.49 -0.09 29.39
C ILE A 87 -9.56 -0.50 30.41
N TRP A 88 -10.64 -1.12 29.95
CA TRP A 88 -11.73 -1.56 30.81
C TRP A 88 -11.26 -2.52 31.91
N GLU A 89 -10.34 -3.42 31.56
CA GLU A 89 -9.80 -4.45 32.44
C GLU A 89 -8.69 -3.93 33.35
N SER A 90 -7.81 -3.05 32.85
CA SER A 90 -6.51 -2.80 33.47
C SER A 90 -6.25 -1.36 33.91
N PHE A 91 -7.07 -0.39 33.52
CA PHE A 91 -6.82 1.02 33.82
C PHE A 91 -7.01 1.37 35.31
N ARG A 92 -5.99 2.01 35.90
CA ARG A 92 -5.87 2.24 37.36
C ARG A 92 -5.81 3.71 37.78
N TYR A 93 -5.68 4.63 36.83
CA TYR A 93 -5.54 6.05 37.18
C TYR A 93 -6.88 6.65 37.60
N ARG A 94 -6.83 7.70 38.43
CA ARG A 94 -8.00 8.45 38.92
C ARG A 94 -8.39 9.60 37.97
N ARG A 95 -8.28 9.36 36.66
CA ARG A 95 -8.66 10.30 35.60
C ARG A 95 -9.34 9.56 34.46
N MET A 96 -10.01 10.27 33.57
CA MET A 96 -10.42 9.70 32.28
C MET A 96 -9.16 9.25 31.51
N PRO A 97 -9.11 8.03 30.94
CA PRO A 97 -8.04 7.66 30.03
C PRO A 97 -8.00 8.61 28.84
N GLU A 98 -6.80 8.98 28.43
CA GLU A 98 -6.54 9.81 27.26
C GLU A 98 -6.31 8.91 26.04
N VAL A 99 -6.39 9.48 24.84
CA VAL A 99 -6.12 8.76 23.58
C VAL A 99 -4.82 7.96 23.63
N ALA A 100 -3.77 8.50 24.25
CA ALA A 100 -2.48 7.83 24.39
C ALA A 100 -2.56 6.53 25.22
N ASP A 101 -3.42 6.48 26.25
CA ASP A 101 -3.61 5.29 27.08
C ASP A 101 -4.22 4.15 26.25
N PHE A 102 -5.18 4.46 25.37
CA PHE A 102 -5.76 3.48 24.45
C PHE A 102 -4.74 3.06 23.37
N ARG A 103 -4.06 4.05 22.77
CA ARG A 103 -3.12 3.82 21.67
C ARG A 103 -1.98 2.88 22.07
N ALA A 104 -1.51 2.96 23.31
CA ALA A 104 -0.48 2.08 23.85
C ALA A 104 -0.82 0.58 23.73
N HIS A 105 -2.10 0.20 23.63
CA HIS A 105 -2.53 -1.19 23.49
C HIS A 105 -2.63 -1.70 22.04
N ILE A 106 -2.53 -0.81 21.05
CA ILE A 106 -2.78 -1.14 19.63
C ILE A 106 -1.72 -0.55 18.68
N GLU A 107 -0.76 0.21 19.20
CA GLU A 107 0.26 0.86 18.40
C GLU A 107 1.01 -0.12 17.50
N THR A 108 1.45 -1.26 18.05
CA THR A 108 2.12 -2.30 17.28
C THR A 108 1.24 -2.85 16.17
N ASP A 109 -0.03 -3.19 16.45
CA ASP A 109 -0.95 -3.71 15.44
C ASP A 109 -1.22 -2.70 14.32
N LEU A 110 -1.41 -1.42 14.66
CA LEU A 110 -1.58 -0.35 13.68
C LEU A 110 -0.34 -0.21 12.79
N THR A 111 0.86 -0.15 13.40
CA THR A 111 2.12 -0.07 12.66
C THR A 111 2.30 -1.27 11.73
N GLU A 112 1.99 -2.48 12.19
CA GLU A 112 2.08 -3.69 11.39
C GLU A 112 1.12 -3.70 10.20
N ARG A 113 -0.15 -3.29 10.41
CA ARG A 113 -1.15 -3.19 9.32
C ARG A 113 -0.76 -2.15 8.27
N HIS A 114 -0.35 -0.96 8.70
CA HIS A 114 0.14 0.07 7.78
C HIS A 114 1.39 -0.40 7.01
N ALA A 115 2.35 -1.01 7.71
CA ALA A 115 3.55 -1.54 7.06
C ALA A 115 3.21 -2.66 6.07
N ARG A 116 2.22 -3.51 6.38
CA ARG A 116 1.74 -4.56 5.48
C ARG A 116 1.14 -3.96 4.21
N LEU A 117 0.24 -2.97 4.33
CA LEU A 117 -0.34 -2.30 3.17
C LEU A 117 0.75 -1.62 2.33
N ALA A 118 1.67 -0.88 2.95
CA ALA A 118 2.77 -0.22 2.25
C ALA A 118 3.68 -1.21 1.49
N ARG A 119 3.97 -2.38 2.07
CA ARG A 119 4.71 -3.44 1.39
C ARG A 119 3.97 -3.96 0.16
N LEU A 120 2.66 -4.21 0.28
CA LEU A 120 1.84 -4.70 -0.84
C LEU A 120 1.75 -3.65 -1.97
N GLU A 121 1.56 -2.38 -1.63
CA GLU A 121 1.57 -1.29 -2.61
C GLU A 121 2.95 -1.12 -3.27
N GLY A 122 4.04 -1.32 -2.52
CA GLY A 122 5.39 -1.36 -3.08
C GLY A 122 5.59 -2.49 -4.09
N VAL A 123 5.05 -3.69 -3.82
CA VAL A 123 5.07 -4.80 -4.79
C VAL A 123 4.25 -4.44 -6.04
N ARG A 124 3.07 -3.82 -5.87
CA ARG A 124 2.22 -3.38 -6.99
C ARG A 124 2.97 -2.41 -7.90
N LEU A 125 3.62 -1.41 -7.33
CA LEU A 125 4.37 -0.42 -8.09
C LEU A 125 5.54 -1.07 -8.86
N ARG A 126 6.27 -2.00 -8.24
CA ARG A 126 7.34 -2.74 -8.92
C ARG A 126 6.81 -3.55 -10.11
N MET A 127 5.67 -4.22 -9.97
CA MET A 127 5.02 -4.94 -11.08
C MET A 127 4.64 -4.00 -12.23
N GLU A 128 4.15 -2.81 -11.91
CA GLU A 128 3.84 -1.79 -12.91
C GLU A 128 5.09 -1.30 -13.64
N THR A 129 6.19 -1.04 -12.91
CA THR A 129 7.49 -0.66 -13.50
C THR A 129 8.01 -1.72 -14.47
N ILE A 130 7.96 -3.00 -14.09
CA ILE A 130 8.41 -4.10 -14.95
C ILE A 130 7.57 -4.17 -16.24
N ARG A 131 6.24 -4.10 -16.13
CA ARG A 131 5.32 -4.10 -17.30
C ARG A 131 5.59 -2.93 -18.25
N LEU A 132 5.84 -1.73 -17.73
CA LEU A 132 6.16 -0.56 -18.55
C LEU A 132 7.49 -0.72 -19.30
N ARG A 133 8.51 -1.26 -18.63
CA ARG A 133 9.81 -1.55 -19.25
C ARG A 133 9.69 -2.54 -20.40
N GLU A 134 8.93 -3.62 -20.22
CA GLU A 134 8.73 -4.63 -21.27
C GLU A 134 8.01 -4.07 -22.50
N ARG A 135 7.04 -3.17 -22.30
CA ARG A 135 6.38 -2.45 -23.40
C ARG A 135 7.39 -1.59 -24.16
N TRP A 136 8.18 -0.78 -23.45
CA TRP A 136 9.22 0.04 -24.09
C TRP A 136 10.27 -0.78 -24.83
N ASP A 137 10.68 -1.92 -24.28
CA ASP A 137 11.63 -2.82 -24.93
C ASP A 137 11.02 -3.43 -26.21
N THR A 138 9.74 -3.78 -26.20
CA THR A 138 9.01 -4.30 -27.36
C THR A 138 8.90 -3.23 -28.44
N ASP A 139 8.43 -2.04 -28.08
CA ASP A 139 8.29 -0.89 -28.99
C ASP A 139 9.62 -0.48 -29.61
N SER A 140 10.71 -0.58 -28.84
CA SER A 140 12.06 -0.27 -29.32
C SER A 140 12.56 -1.31 -30.31
N ARG A 141 12.27 -2.60 -30.10
CA ARG A 141 12.59 -3.69 -31.04
C ARG A 141 11.79 -3.55 -32.33
N GLU A 142 10.50 -3.23 -32.24
CA GLU A 142 9.64 -3.00 -33.40
C GLU A 142 10.11 -1.81 -34.24
N ARG A 143 10.41 -0.68 -33.60
CA ARG A 143 10.98 0.49 -34.27
C ARG A 143 12.27 0.14 -35.02
N ARG A 144 13.22 -0.56 -34.37
CA ARG A 144 14.47 -1.02 -35.01
C ARG A 144 14.22 -1.96 -36.19
N ARG A 145 13.27 -2.88 -36.08
CA ARG A 145 12.87 -3.78 -37.18
C ARG A 145 12.31 -2.99 -38.37
N GLN A 146 11.45 -2.01 -38.12
CA GLN A 146 10.89 -1.14 -39.15
C GLN A 146 11.96 -0.27 -39.81
N THR A 147 12.92 0.27 -39.04
CA THR A 147 14.03 1.05 -39.60
C THR A 147 14.95 0.18 -40.46
N ALA A 148 15.25 -1.05 -40.02
CA ALA A 148 16.07 -2.00 -40.78
C ALA A 148 15.37 -2.47 -42.07
N ALA A 149 14.04 -2.66 -42.03
CA ALA A 149 13.25 -3.01 -43.21
C ALA A 149 13.15 -1.84 -44.21
N ALA A 150 13.03 -0.59 -43.74
CA ALA A 150 12.99 0.59 -44.59
C ALA A 150 14.37 0.93 -45.21
N GLY A 151 15.48 0.53 -44.58
CA GLY A 151 16.84 0.75 -45.07
C GLY A 151 17.35 -0.24 -46.13
N SER A 152 16.53 -1.21 -46.56
CA SER A 152 16.93 -2.23 -47.55
C SER A 152 16.10 -2.18 -48.84
N PRO A 153 16.33 -1.20 -49.73
CA PRO A 153 16.36 -1.53 -51.16
C PRO A 153 17.31 -0.62 -51.98
N GLN A 154 18.65 -0.81 -51.94
CA GLN A 154 19.52 -0.28 -53.02
C GLN A 154 20.91 -0.92 -53.14
N GLN A 155 21.01 -2.25 -53.27
CA GLN A 155 22.23 -2.91 -53.74
C GLN A 155 21.92 -4.12 -54.64
N LYS A 156 21.11 -3.92 -55.69
CA LYS A 156 21.03 -4.84 -56.84
C LYS A 156 20.81 -4.06 -58.14
N SER A 157 21.80 -3.25 -58.53
CA SER A 157 21.89 -2.69 -59.89
C SER A 157 23.34 -2.35 -60.29
N LYS A 158 24.28 -3.28 -60.06
CA LYS A 158 25.59 -3.24 -60.72
C LYS A 158 26.09 -4.66 -60.99
N SER A 159 25.63 -5.24 -62.10
CA SER A 159 26.38 -6.26 -62.86
C SER A 159 25.57 -6.68 -64.08
N ALA A 160 25.81 -6.02 -65.22
CA ALA A 160 25.69 -6.64 -66.53
C ALA A 160 26.96 -6.27 -67.32
N PRO A 161 27.79 -7.24 -67.73
CA PRO A 161 28.94 -7.00 -68.59
C PRO A 161 28.47 -6.99 -70.05
N SER A 162 29.01 -6.11 -70.89
CA SER A 162 28.96 -6.33 -72.33
C SER A 162 30.23 -5.79 -72.98
N SER A 163 31.07 -6.72 -73.40
CA SER A 163 32.10 -6.56 -74.42
C SER A 163 31.45 -6.39 -75.79
N ALA A 164 31.96 -5.46 -76.60
CA ALA A 164 32.25 -5.58 -78.03
C ALA A 164 32.87 -4.26 -78.52
#